data_AF-A0A838TW32-F1
#
_entry.id   AF-A0A838TW32-F1
#
_cell.length_a   1.000
_cell.length_b   1.000
_cell.length_c   1.000
_cell.angle_alpha   90.00
_cell.angle_beta   90.00
_cell.angle_gamma   90.00
#
_symmetry.space_group_name_H-M   'P 1'
#
loop_
_entity.id
_entity.type
_entity.pdbx_description
1 polymer ?
#
loop_
_entity_poly.entity_id
_entity_poly.type
_entity_poly.pdbx_seq_one_letter_code
_entity_poly.pdbx_strand_id
1 'polypeptide(L)'
;MKNFIKNNWFRLSILFITVITCFFVFSYFKAKNQREGLMILENQNRQIIEDAYKKDVEKRDYSAKQKQAEDSVSQLTTIDWNKPFDKNVELENLYKSSSQWPANHTICIPIKKFYCDGNSCENVEPKVFNLIGGDRDNPKIYRCDRNGCDAYDSIIEDSGEYKNIQPVYPKGFIFKMSYNTIDKKYVEVTTLGLDTFISYGYCAYSTEKL
;
A
#
# COMPACT_ATOMS: atom_id res chain seq x y z
N MET A 1 67.19 52.49 61.46
CA MET A 1 66.51 51.19 61.29
C MET A 1 64.98 51.26 61.18
N LYS A 2 64.27 52.22 61.81
CA LYS A 2 62.79 52.28 61.76
C LYS A 2 62.17 52.60 60.38
N ASN A 3 62.89 53.25 59.47
CA ASN A 3 62.37 53.59 58.13
C ASN A 3 62.48 52.46 57.10
N PHE A 4 63.26 51.41 57.37
CA PHE A 4 63.42 50.27 56.43
C PHE A 4 62.24 49.26 56.54
N ILE A 5 61.63 49.17 57.72
CA ILE A 5 60.52 48.24 58.01
C ILE A 5 59.21 48.74 57.37
N LYS A 6 59.02 50.06 57.26
CA LYS A 6 57.77 50.66 56.74
C LYS A 6 57.59 50.49 55.23
N ASN A 7 58.66 50.53 54.44
CA ASN A 7 58.60 50.34 52.98
C ASN A 7 58.48 48.86 52.56
N ASN A 8 59.03 47.92 53.33
CA ASN A 8 58.91 46.49 53.01
C ASN A 8 57.52 45.92 53.36
N TRP A 9 56.84 46.46 54.37
CA TRP A 9 55.49 46.04 54.74
C TRP A 9 54.45 46.27 53.63
N PHE A 10 54.57 47.39 52.91
CA PHE A 10 53.67 47.69 51.79
C PHE A 10 53.90 46.74 50.61
N ARG A 11 55.17 46.40 50.31
CA ARG A 11 55.51 45.42 49.26
C ARG A 11 55.05 44.00 49.58
N LEU A 12 55.18 43.58 50.85
CA LEU A 12 54.67 42.29 51.33
C LEU A 12 53.14 42.19 51.24
N SER A 13 52.42 43.26 51.57
CA SER A 13 50.96 43.31 51.46
C SER A 13 50.49 43.20 50.00
N ILE A 14 51.13 43.92 49.08
CA ILE A 14 50.82 43.82 47.65
C ILE A 14 51.07 42.40 47.15
N LEU A 15 52.22 41.80 47.47
CA LEU A 15 52.55 40.42 47.09
C LEU A 15 51.47 39.43 47.56
N PHE A 16 51.06 39.53 48.82
CA PHE A 16 50.03 38.65 49.40
C PHE A 16 48.68 38.78 48.68
N ILE A 17 48.26 40.01 48.37
CA ILE A 17 47.02 40.26 47.61
C ILE A 17 47.11 39.67 46.21
N THR A 18 48.23 39.88 45.49
CA THR A 18 48.42 39.28 44.15
C THR A 18 48.34 37.76 44.18
N VAL A 19 49.01 37.11 45.14
CA VAL A 19 48.99 35.64 45.26
C VAL A 19 47.57 35.13 45.53
N ILE A 20 46.83 35.79 46.43
CA ILE A 20 45.43 35.44 46.73
C ILE A 20 44.57 35.61 45.47
N THR A 21 44.68 36.73 44.75
CA THR A 21 43.88 36.96 43.54
C THR A 21 44.20 35.96 42.43
N CYS A 22 45.48 35.61 42.22
CA CYS A 22 45.87 34.58 41.27
C CYS A 22 45.29 33.21 41.63
N PHE A 23 45.25 32.87 42.92
CA PHE A 23 44.67 31.61 43.39
C PHE A 23 43.16 31.56 43.10
N PHE A 24 42.41 32.63 43.40
CA PHE A 24 40.98 32.70 43.10
C PHE A 24 40.68 32.63 41.59
N VAL A 25 41.47 33.33 40.75
CA VAL A 25 41.31 33.27 39.29
C VAL A 25 41.59 31.86 38.76
N PHE A 26 42.63 31.20 39.27
CA PHE A 26 42.96 29.82 38.87
C PHE A 26 41.88 28.82 39.30
N SER A 27 41.39 28.93 40.54
CA SER A 27 40.28 28.11 41.04
C SER A 27 39.00 28.31 40.22
N TYR A 28 38.68 29.56 39.85
CA TYR A 28 37.54 29.87 39.01
C TYR A 28 37.68 29.28 37.60
N PHE A 29 38.85 29.43 36.97
CA PHE A 29 39.11 28.85 35.65
C PHE A 29 39.02 27.32 35.65
N LYS A 30 39.56 26.67 36.67
CA LYS A 30 39.48 25.21 36.83
C LYS A 30 38.05 24.72 36.97
N ALA A 31 37.22 25.41 37.76
CA ALA A 31 35.81 25.08 37.95
C ALA A 31 34.99 25.31 36.66
N LYS A 32 35.26 26.38 35.91
CA LYS A 32 34.60 26.66 34.63
C LYS A 32 34.91 25.58 33.59
N ASN A 33 36.18 25.20 33.45
CA ASN A 33 36.62 24.20 32.47
C ASN A 33 36.03 22.81 32.76
N GLN A 34 35.87 22.44 34.04
CA GLN A 34 35.18 21.19 34.42
C GLN A 34 33.68 21.21 34.09
N ARG A 35 32.99 22.35 34.23
CA ARG A 35 31.56 22.45 33.86
C ARG A 35 31.33 22.38 32.35
N GLU A 36 32.20 23.01 31.56
CA GLU A 36 32.10 22.97 30.10
C GLU A 36 32.32 21.54 29.56
N GLY A 37 33.28 20.80 30.11
CA GLY A 37 33.49 19.39 29.76
C GLY A 37 32.28 18.50 30.08
N LEU A 38 31.60 18.72 31.22
CA LEU A 38 30.42 17.95 31.61
C LEU A 38 29.22 18.20 30.67
N MET A 39 28.97 19.46 30.29
CA MET A 39 27.88 19.79 29.34
C MET A 39 28.11 19.19 27.95
N ILE A 40 29.35 19.13 27.48
CA ILE A 40 29.67 18.51 26.18
C ILE A 40 29.38 17.01 26.20
N LEU A 41 29.77 16.32 27.28
CA LEU A 41 29.50 14.89 27.47
C LEU A 41 28.00 14.57 27.58
N GLU A 42 27.23 15.39 28.30
CA GLU A 42 25.78 15.20 28.40
C GLU A 42 25.07 15.40 27.05
N ASN A 43 25.48 16.40 26.27
CA ASN A 43 24.91 16.62 24.93
C ASN A 43 25.27 15.49 23.95
N GLN A 44 26.51 14.99 23.99
CA GLN A 44 26.90 13.86 23.15
C GLN A 44 26.12 12.59 23.51
N ASN A 45 25.93 12.30 24.80
CA ASN A 45 25.13 11.15 25.23
C ASN A 45 23.66 11.29 24.81
N ARG A 46 23.08 12.49 24.91
CA ARG A 46 21.69 12.72 24.47
C ARG A 46 21.53 12.44 22.98
N GLN A 47 22.47 12.89 22.16
CA GLN A 47 22.39 12.72 20.72
C GLN A 47 22.54 11.26 20.29
N ILE A 48 23.43 10.50 20.95
CA ILE A 48 23.56 9.05 20.72
C ILE A 48 22.25 8.30 21.04
N ILE A 49 21.56 8.69 22.12
CA ILE A 49 20.28 8.08 22.51
C ILE A 49 19.18 8.39 21.48
N GLU A 50 19.10 9.63 20.99
CA GLU A 50 18.13 10.02 19.97
C GLU A 50 18.36 9.30 18.63
N ASP A 51 19.62 9.19 18.20
CA ASP A 51 19.99 8.47 16.97
C ASP A 51 19.69 6.97 17.07
N ALA A 52 19.94 6.36 18.23
CA ALA A 52 19.59 4.96 18.48
C ALA A 52 18.06 4.75 18.47
N TYR A 53 17.31 5.63 19.12
CA TYR A 53 15.85 5.56 19.13
C TYR A 53 15.26 5.70 17.72
N LYS A 54 15.78 6.63 16.91
CA LYS A 54 15.31 6.83 15.54
C LYS A 54 15.54 5.60 14.66
N LYS A 55 16.71 4.97 14.77
CA LYS A 55 17.01 3.72 14.05
C LYS A 55 16.07 2.57 14.46
N ASP A 56 15.74 2.46 15.75
CA ASP A 56 14.82 1.43 16.24
C ASP A 56 13.36 1.66 15.80
N VAL A 57 12.94 2.92 15.61
CA VAL A 57 11.63 3.24 15.04
C VAL A 57 11.59 2.89 13.55
N GLU A 58 12.58 3.31 12.77
CA GLU A 58 12.66 2.99 11.33
C GLU A 58 12.69 1.48 11.07
N LYS A 59 13.40 0.71 11.91
CA LYS A 59 13.44 -0.76 11.81
C LYS A 59 12.10 -1.42 12.11
N ARG A 60 11.33 -0.88 13.08
CA ARG A 60 9.98 -1.38 13.41
C ARG A 60 8.99 -1.08 12.30
N ASP A 61 9.02 0.12 11.73
CA ASP A 61 8.15 0.50 10.61
C ASP A 61 8.41 -0.36 9.36
N TYR A 62 9.67 -0.65 9.07
CA TYR A 62 10.04 -1.53 7.95
C TYR A 62 9.51 -2.97 8.15
N SER A 63 9.67 -3.52 9.36
CA SER A 63 9.19 -4.87 9.69
C SER A 63 7.66 -4.97 9.67
N ALA A 64 6.94 -3.93 10.13
CA ALA A 64 5.49 -3.88 10.08
C ALA A 64 4.96 -3.85 8.63
N LYS A 65 5.59 -3.06 7.75
CA LYS A 65 5.25 -3.01 6.32
C LYS A 65 5.49 -4.34 5.61
N GLN A 66 6.58 -5.03 5.91
CA GLN A 66 6.85 -6.36 5.35
C GLN A 66 5.80 -7.38 5.78
N LYS A 67 5.43 -7.40 7.06
CA LYS A 67 4.41 -8.33 7.57
C LYS A 67 3.03 -8.08 6.95
N GLN A 68 2.66 -6.81 6.73
CA GLN A 68 1.41 -6.44 6.06
C GLN A 68 1.39 -6.86 4.58
N ALA A 69 2.53 -6.75 3.89
CA ALA A 69 2.68 -7.26 2.53
C ALA A 69 2.55 -8.80 2.48
N GLU A 70 3.17 -9.54 3.40
CA GLU A 70 3.05 -11.00 3.48
C GLU A 70 1.61 -11.47 3.76
N ASP A 71 0.89 -10.81 4.67
CA ASP A 71 -0.50 -11.15 4.99
C ASP A 71 -1.45 -10.88 3.80
N SER A 72 -1.23 -9.80 3.04
CA SER A 72 -2.05 -9.50 1.84
C SER A 72 -1.80 -10.46 0.68
N VAL A 73 -0.56 -10.93 0.48
CA VAL A 73 -0.23 -11.98 -0.50
C VAL A 73 -0.87 -13.32 -0.10
N SER A 74 -0.89 -13.66 1.19
CA SER A 74 -1.54 -14.86 1.71
C SER A 74 -3.05 -14.92 1.36
N GLN A 75 -3.76 -13.79 1.37
CA GLN A 75 -5.19 -13.75 1.01
C GLN A 75 -5.47 -13.99 -0.49
N LEU A 76 -4.54 -13.67 -1.38
CA LEU A 76 -4.62 -14.02 -2.80
C LEU A 76 -4.36 -15.52 -3.03
N THR A 77 -3.51 -16.15 -2.21
CA THR A 77 -3.18 -17.59 -2.31
C THR A 77 -4.26 -18.54 -1.81
N THR A 78 -5.37 -18.03 -1.26
CA THR A 78 -6.48 -18.84 -0.72
C THR A 78 -7.72 -18.90 -1.61
N ILE A 79 -7.59 -18.61 -2.91
CA ILE A 79 -8.66 -18.94 -3.86
C ILE A 79 -8.58 -20.44 -4.15
N ASP A 80 -9.39 -21.22 -3.43
CA ASP A 80 -9.59 -22.63 -3.72
C ASP A 80 -10.47 -22.78 -4.97
N TRP A 81 -9.82 -22.91 -6.12
CA TRP A 81 -10.46 -23.13 -7.41
C TRP A 81 -11.23 -24.46 -7.52
N ASN A 82 -11.01 -25.38 -6.58
CA ASN A 82 -11.73 -26.66 -6.51
C ASN A 82 -13.03 -26.55 -5.72
N LYS A 83 -13.21 -25.48 -4.94
CA LYS A 83 -14.48 -25.18 -4.29
C LYS A 83 -15.41 -24.43 -5.26
N PRO A 84 -16.66 -24.89 -5.46
CA PRO A 84 -17.65 -24.11 -6.20
C PRO A 84 -17.83 -22.74 -5.53
N PHE A 85 -17.80 -21.70 -6.33
CA PHE A 85 -18.08 -20.35 -5.86
C PHE A 85 -19.55 -20.22 -5.45
N ASP A 86 -19.82 -19.56 -4.33
CA ASP A 86 -21.19 -19.26 -3.90
C ASP A 86 -21.83 -18.29 -4.92
N LYS A 87 -23.00 -18.62 -5.45
CA LYS A 87 -23.64 -17.82 -6.50
C LYS A 87 -23.88 -16.37 -6.05
N ASN A 88 -23.66 -15.42 -6.95
CA ASN A 88 -24.05 -14.03 -6.73
C ASN A 88 -25.53 -13.85 -7.11
N VAL A 89 -26.40 -14.20 -6.17
CA VAL A 89 -27.87 -14.20 -6.35
C VAL A 89 -28.40 -12.82 -6.71
N GLU A 90 -27.79 -11.75 -6.19
CA GLU A 90 -28.21 -10.38 -6.49
C GLU A 90 -28.01 -10.05 -7.97
N LEU A 91 -26.82 -10.30 -8.52
CA LEU A 91 -26.54 -10.04 -9.94
C LEU A 91 -27.31 -11.00 -10.85
N GLU A 92 -27.51 -12.26 -10.46
CA GLU A 92 -28.39 -13.18 -11.19
C GLU A 92 -29.82 -12.64 -11.27
N ASN A 93 -30.37 -12.16 -10.15
CA ASN A 93 -31.71 -11.60 -10.10
C ASN A 93 -31.81 -10.30 -10.91
N LEU A 94 -30.78 -9.44 -10.82
CA LEU A 94 -30.71 -8.22 -11.62
C LEU A 94 -30.82 -8.55 -13.11
N TYR A 95 -30.00 -9.49 -13.60
CA TYR A 95 -30.08 -9.94 -14.99
C TYR A 95 -31.46 -10.52 -15.33
N LYS A 96 -32.03 -11.39 -14.49
CA LYS A 96 -33.35 -12.00 -14.73
C LYS A 96 -34.50 -10.99 -14.71
N SER A 97 -34.37 -9.90 -13.96
CA SER A 97 -35.44 -8.91 -13.74
C SER A 97 -35.63 -7.92 -14.89
N SER A 98 -34.64 -7.77 -15.77
CA SER A 98 -34.67 -6.80 -16.86
C SER A 98 -34.77 -7.48 -18.22
N SER A 99 -35.61 -6.93 -19.08
CA SER A 99 -35.77 -7.34 -20.48
C SER A 99 -34.96 -6.47 -21.45
N GLN A 100 -34.21 -5.49 -20.95
CA GLN A 100 -33.58 -4.43 -21.75
C GLN A 100 -32.09 -4.68 -22.00
N TRP A 101 -31.59 -5.89 -21.72
CA TRP A 101 -30.18 -6.19 -21.96
C TRP A 101 -29.86 -6.24 -23.45
N PRO A 102 -28.65 -5.80 -23.85
CA PRO A 102 -28.17 -5.99 -25.21
C PRO A 102 -28.23 -7.47 -25.62
N ALA A 103 -28.44 -7.71 -26.92
CA ALA A 103 -28.40 -9.07 -27.46
C ALA A 103 -27.05 -9.73 -27.13
N ASN A 104 -27.11 -10.86 -26.43
CA ASN A 104 -25.96 -11.57 -25.91
C ASN A 104 -26.17 -13.07 -26.00
N HIS A 105 -25.06 -13.81 -26.13
CA HIS A 105 -25.06 -15.27 -26.14
C HIS A 105 -24.43 -15.85 -24.87
N THR A 106 -23.73 -15.04 -24.07
CA THR A 106 -23.10 -15.46 -22.82
C THR A 106 -23.21 -14.37 -21.76
N ILE A 107 -23.54 -14.77 -20.54
CA ILE A 107 -23.49 -13.93 -19.34
C ILE A 107 -22.39 -14.45 -18.42
N CYS A 108 -21.64 -13.55 -17.80
CA CYS A 108 -20.58 -13.86 -16.85
C CYS A 108 -20.75 -13.07 -15.56
N ILE A 109 -20.92 -13.79 -14.44
CA ILE A 109 -21.30 -13.23 -13.15
C ILE A 109 -20.13 -13.36 -12.17
N PRO A 110 -19.59 -12.25 -11.65
CA PRO A 110 -18.54 -12.30 -10.64
C PRO A 110 -19.07 -12.72 -9.29
N ILE A 111 -18.27 -13.52 -8.60
CA ILE A 111 -18.50 -13.92 -7.21
C ILE A 111 -17.49 -13.28 -6.27
N LYS A 112 -16.24 -13.12 -6.72
CA LYS A 112 -15.19 -12.50 -5.94
C LYS A 112 -14.58 -11.36 -6.73
N LYS A 113 -14.34 -10.24 -6.07
CA LYS A 113 -13.67 -9.10 -6.67
C LYS A 113 -12.65 -8.55 -5.69
N PHE A 114 -11.49 -8.18 -6.19
CA PHE A 114 -10.44 -7.54 -5.44
C PHE A 114 -10.20 -6.16 -6.00
N TYR A 115 -9.90 -5.21 -5.13
CA TYR A 115 -9.39 -3.89 -5.45
C TYR A 115 -7.95 -3.81 -4.97
N CYS A 116 -7.04 -3.43 -5.86
CA CYS A 116 -5.61 -3.31 -5.58
C CYS A 116 -5.11 -1.92 -5.97
N ASP A 117 -4.52 -1.19 -5.02
CA ASP A 117 -4.07 0.21 -5.15
C ASP A 117 -2.53 0.35 -5.25
N GLY A 118 -1.85 -0.76 -5.54
CA GLY A 118 -0.39 -0.85 -5.60
C GLY A 118 0.29 -1.10 -4.24
N ASN A 119 -0.38 -0.83 -3.12
CA ASN A 119 0.13 -1.12 -1.78
C ASN A 119 -0.54 -2.35 -1.16
N SER A 120 -1.82 -2.54 -1.46
CA SER A 120 -2.65 -3.58 -0.87
C SER A 120 -3.65 -4.14 -1.88
N CYS A 121 -4.23 -5.28 -1.55
CA CYS A 121 -5.36 -5.85 -2.27
C CYS A 121 -6.42 -6.25 -1.25
N GLU A 122 -7.64 -5.73 -1.38
CA GLU A 122 -8.75 -6.04 -0.50
C GLU A 122 -9.94 -6.62 -1.27
N ASN A 123 -10.74 -7.44 -0.58
CA ASN A 123 -11.97 -7.98 -1.16
C ASN A 123 -13.04 -6.88 -1.19
N VAL A 124 -13.63 -6.68 -2.36
CA VAL A 124 -14.70 -5.73 -2.57
C VAL A 124 -15.91 -6.41 -3.18
N GLU A 125 -17.08 -5.86 -2.91
CA GLU A 125 -18.34 -6.39 -3.41
C GLU A 125 -18.41 -6.30 -4.95
N PRO A 126 -18.68 -7.40 -5.65
CA PRO A 126 -18.88 -7.39 -7.10
C PRO A 126 -20.27 -6.87 -7.48
N LYS A 127 -20.31 -5.75 -8.21
CA LYS A 127 -21.57 -5.05 -8.63
C LYS A 127 -21.81 -4.99 -10.13
N VAL A 128 -20.86 -5.47 -10.93
CA VAL A 128 -20.87 -5.37 -12.39
C VAL A 128 -20.73 -6.78 -12.95
N PHE A 129 -21.63 -7.20 -13.83
CA PHE A 129 -21.51 -8.45 -14.58
C PHE A 129 -21.18 -8.16 -16.04
N ASN A 130 -20.73 -9.17 -16.77
CA ASN A 130 -20.38 -9.05 -18.17
C ASN A 130 -21.36 -9.81 -19.07
N LEU A 131 -21.69 -9.24 -20.22
CA LEU A 131 -22.38 -9.94 -21.30
C LEU A 131 -21.46 -10.00 -22.52
N ILE A 132 -21.44 -11.13 -23.21
CA ILE A 132 -20.70 -11.31 -24.45
C ILE A 132 -21.73 -11.51 -25.56
N GLY A 133 -21.63 -10.70 -26.60
CA GLY A 133 -22.55 -10.69 -27.72
C GLY A 133 -21.92 -10.07 -28.96
N GLY A 134 -22.78 -9.54 -29.82
CA GLY A 134 -22.38 -9.12 -31.17
C GLY A 134 -22.27 -10.31 -32.13
N ASP A 135 -21.92 -9.99 -33.37
CA ASP A 135 -21.73 -10.98 -34.42
C ASP A 135 -20.28 -11.48 -34.44
N ARG A 136 -20.03 -12.59 -35.15
CA ARG A 136 -18.69 -13.18 -35.27
C ARG A 136 -17.63 -12.17 -35.75
N ASP A 137 -18.03 -11.28 -36.65
CA ASP A 137 -17.12 -10.29 -37.26
C ASP A 137 -17.00 -9.00 -36.43
N ASN A 138 -17.96 -8.73 -35.55
CA ASN A 138 -18.00 -7.55 -34.68
C ASN A 138 -18.40 -7.96 -33.26
N PRO A 139 -17.53 -8.71 -32.56
CA PRO A 139 -17.85 -9.14 -31.21
C PRO A 139 -17.86 -7.94 -30.26
N LYS A 140 -18.74 -8.01 -29.27
CA LYS A 140 -18.90 -7.00 -28.24
C LYS A 140 -18.86 -7.64 -26.87
N ILE A 141 -18.25 -6.93 -25.94
CA ILE A 141 -18.39 -7.20 -24.51
C ILE A 141 -19.11 -6.02 -23.87
N TYR A 142 -20.10 -6.33 -23.05
CA TYR A 142 -20.88 -5.34 -22.32
C TYR A 142 -20.61 -5.48 -20.84
N ARG A 143 -20.37 -4.35 -20.17
CA ARG A 143 -20.24 -4.29 -18.71
C ARG A 143 -21.54 -3.72 -18.17
N CYS A 144 -22.26 -4.51 -17.40
CA CYS A 144 -23.61 -4.18 -16.97
C CYS A 144 -23.72 -4.09 -15.46
N ASP A 145 -24.50 -3.13 -14.99
CA ASP A 145 -24.88 -2.96 -13.60
C ASP A 145 -26.37 -2.59 -13.49
N ARG A 146 -26.80 -2.08 -12.34
CA ARG A 146 -28.18 -1.65 -12.12
C ARG A 146 -28.61 -0.44 -12.98
N ASN A 147 -27.65 0.31 -13.50
CA ASN A 147 -27.87 1.56 -14.23
C ASN A 147 -27.88 1.35 -15.75
N GLY A 148 -27.43 0.19 -16.24
CA GLY A 148 -27.43 -0.14 -17.66
C GLY A 148 -26.19 -0.93 -18.06
N CYS A 149 -25.84 -0.86 -19.34
CA CYS A 149 -24.67 -1.52 -19.89
C CYS A 149 -23.82 -0.56 -20.70
N ASP A 150 -22.52 -0.56 -20.45
CA ASP A 150 -21.53 0.01 -21.35
C ASP A 150 -21.13 -1.03 -22.40
N ALA A 151 -21.06 -0.62 -23.66
CA ALA A 151 -20.71 -1.49 -24.79
C ALA A 151 -19.30 -1.22 -25.30
N TYR A 152 -18.53 -2.29 -25.49
CA TYR A 152 -17.17 -2.21 -26.01
C TYR A 152 -17.02 -3.16 -27.20
N ASP A 153 -16.55 -2.64 -28.33
CA ASP A 153 -16.06 -3.49 -29.41
C ASP A 153 -14.86 -4.29 -28.88
N SER A 154 -14.82 -5.58 -29.18
CA SER A 154 -13.79 -6.46 -28.64
C SER A 154 -13.10 -7.29 -29.72
N ILE A 155 -11.97 -7.86 -29.33
CA ILE A 155 -11.28 -8.92 -30.07
C ILE A 155 -11.39 -10.17 -29.20
N ILE A 156 -11.80 -11.28 -29.81
CA ILE A 156 -11.90 -12.58 -29.14
C ILE A 156 -10.88 -13.52 -29.78
N GLU A 157 -9.93 -13.97 -28.98
CA GLU A 157 -8.86 -14.88 -29.40
C GLU A 157 -8.92 -16.19 -28.62
N ASP A 158 -8.76 -17.30 -29.32
CA ASP A 158 -8.67 -18.63 -28.71
C ASP A 158 -7.26 -18.89 -28.17
N SER A 159 -7.19 -19.44 -26.97
CA SER A 159 -5.95 -19.77 -26.26
C SER A 159 -6.11 -21.11 -25.55
N GLY A 160 -6.10 -22.21 -26.31
CA GLY A 160 -6.34 -23.55 -25.79
C GLY A 160 -7.80 -23.70 -25.32
N GLU A 161 -8.00 -24.04 -24.06
CA GLU A 161 -9.33 -24.17 -23.43
C GLU A 161 -9.94 -22.83 -22.98
N TYR A 162 -9.31 -21.71 -23.34
CA TYR A 162 -9.72 -20.38 -22.92
C TYR A 162 -9.99 -19.47 -24.12
N LYS A 163 -10.93 -18.55 -23.94
CA LYS A 163 -11.11 -17.38 -24.79
C LYS A 163 -10.57 -16.15 -24.07
N ASN A 164 -9.69 -15.42 -24.73
CA ASN A 164 -9.25 -14.10 -24.31
C ASN A 164 -10.11 -13.06 -25.04
N ILE A 165 -10.67 -12.13 -24.28
CA ILE A 165 -11.50 -11.04 -24.78
C ILE A 165 -10.86 -9.74 -24.34
N GLN A 166 -10.55 -8.88 -25.30
CA GLN A 166 -9.98 -7.57 -25.03
C GLN A 166 -10.78 -6.49 -25.78
N PRO A 167 -11.17 -5.39 -25.14
CA PRO A 167 -11.76 -4.26 -25.83
C PRO A 167 -10.76 -3.64 -26.82
N VAL A 168 -11.24 -3.26 -28.01
CA VAL A 168 -10.45 -2.55 -29.03
C VAL A 168 -10.04 -1.18 -28.51
N TYR A 169 -11.02 -0.44 -27.97
CA TYR A 169 -10.83 0.85 -27.33
C TYR A 169 -11.97 1.13 -26.33
N PRO A 170 -11.69 1.63 -25.12
CA PRO A 170 -10.38 1.74 -24.49
C PRO A 170 -9.83 0.37 -24.04
N LYS A 171 -8.50 0.20 -24.05
CA LYS A 171 -7.82 -1.01 -23.57
C LYS A 171 -7.70 -1.05 -22.04
N GLY A 172 -8.83 -0.92 -21.34
CA GLY A 172 -8.88 -0.77 -19.88
C GLY A 172 -9.02 -2.08 -19.10
N PHE A 173 -9.29 -3.21 -19.77
CA PHE A 173 -9.41 -4.51 -19.11
C PHE A 173 -9.03 -5.67 -20.03
N ILE A 174 -8.74 -6.81 -19.43
CA ILE A 174 -8.56 -8.11 -20.08
C ILE A 174 -9.52 -9.08 -19.43
N PHE A 175 -10.27 -9.81 -20.25
CA PHE A 175 -11.23 -10.80 -19.81
C PHE A 175 -10.83 -12.17 -20.36
N LYS A 176 -10.76 -13.18 -19.51
CA LYS A 176 -10.43 -14.56 -19.91
C LYS A 176 -11.48 -15.49 -19.34
N MET A 177 -12.08 -16.32 -20.18
CA MET A 177 -13.03 -17.34 -19.74
C MET A 177 -12.63 -18.71 -20.27
N SER A 178 -12.90 -19.74 -19.48
CA SER A 178 -12.82 -21.11 -19.96
C SER A 178 -13.98 -21.37 -20.92
N TYR A 179 -13.65 -21.87 -22.11
CA TYR A 179 -14.61 -22.20 -23.15
C TYR A 179 -14.42 -23.69 -23.48
N ASN A 180 -15.53 -24.44 -23.61
CA ASN A 180 -15.55 -25.91 -23.71
C ASN A 180 -15.15 -26.70 -22.45
N THR A 181 -15.15 -26.08 -21.28
CA THR A 181 -14.98 -26.79 -19.99
C THR A 181 -16.29 -26.84 -19.21
N ILE A 182 -16.44 -27.82 -18.32
CA ILE A 182 -17.62 -27.96 -17.45
C ILE A 182 -17.71 -26.79 -16.46
N ASP A 183 -16.56 -26.27 -16.03
CA ASP A 183 -16.46 -25.31 -14.94
C ASP A 183 -16.91 -23.90 -15.32
N LYS A 184 -16.88 -23.54 -16.62
CA LYS A 184 -17.30 -22.24 -17.16
C LYS A 184 -16.78 -21.04 -16.36
N LYS A 185 -15.56 -21.10 -15.83
CA LYS A 185 -14.94 -20.07 -14.99
C LYS A 185 -14.44 -18.89 -15.83
N TYR A 186 -14.40 -17.71 -15.24
CA TYR A 186 -13.71 -16.57 -15.85
C TYR A 186 -12.90 -15.76 -14.84
N VAL A 187 -11.95 -15.00 -15.38
CA VAL A 187 -11.22 -13.95 -14.69
C VAL A 187 -11.26 -12.68 -15.53
N GLU A 188 -11.50 -11.55 -14.88
CA GLU A 188 -11.39 -10.22 -15.47
C GLU A 188 -10.36 -9.42 -14.67
N VAL A 189 -9.43 -8.77 -15.37
CA VAL A 189 -8.51 -7.79 -14.79
C VAL A 189 -8.81 -6.44 -15.44
N THR A 190 -9.27 -5.49 -14.65
CA THR A 190 -9.61 -4.13 -15.09
C THR A 190 -8.72 -3.13 -14.40
N THR A 191 -8.21 -2.15 -15.15
CA THR A 191 -7.41 -1.05 -14.61
C THR A 191 -8.18 0.25 -14.67
N LEU A 192 -8.16 1.03 -13.60
CA LEU A 192 -8.72 2.37 -13.54
C LEU A 192 -7.66 3.31 -12.96
N GLY A 193 -7.09 4.18 -13.80
CA GLY A 193 -5.89 4.93 -13.40
C GLY A 193 -4.72 3.98 -13.16
N LEU A 194 -4.19 3.99 -11.94
CA LEU A 194 -3.13 3.07 -11.49
C LEU A 194 -3.67 1.90 -10.66
N ASP A 195 -4.96 1.90 -10.36
CA ASP A 195 -5.60 0.87 -9.54
C ASP A 195 -6.03 -0.31 -10.43
N THR A 196 -6.05 -1.50 -9.84
CA THR A 196 -6.41 -2.74 -10.51
C THR A 196 -7.55 -3.43 -9.78
N PHE A 197 -8.57 -3.85 -10.55
CA PHE A 197 -9.66 -4.69 -10.09
C PHE A 197 -9.52 -6.08 -10.69
N ILE A 198 -9.56 -7.11 -9.86
CA ILE A 198 -9.49 -8.50 -10.29
C ILE A 198 -10.80 -9.18 -9.92
N SER A 199 -11.55 -9.64 -10.90
CA SER A 199 -12.84 -10.29 -10.70
C SER A 199 -12.78 -11.75 -11.13
N TYR A 200 -13.38 -12.63 -10.33
CA TYR A 200 -13.49 -14.07 -10.59
C TYR A 200 -14.95 -14.49 -10.55
N GLY A 201 -15.35 -15.36 -11.46
CA GLY A 201 -16.73 -15.86 -11.48
C GLY A 201 -16.96 -17.00 -12.46
N TYR A 202 -18.22 -17.18 -12.85
CA TYR A 202 -18.63 -18.15 -13.88
C TYR A 202 -19.38 -17.47 -15.02
N CYS A 203 -19.46 -18.17 -16.13
CA CYS A 203 -20.26 -17.81 -17.28
C CYS A 203 -21.37 -18.85 -17.53
N ALA A 204 -22.47 -18.42 -18.11
CA ALA A 204 -23.56 -19.26 -18.61
C ALA A 204 -23.96 -18.80 -20.01
N TYR A 205 -24.35 -19.74 -20.87
CA TYR A 205 -24.83 -19.38 -22.21
C TYR A 205 -26.30 -18.94 -22.12
N SER A 206 -26.72 -17.92 -22.86
CA SER A 206 -28.09 -17.38 -22.72
C SER A 206 -29.18 -18.37 -23.13
N THR A 207 -28.83 -19.43 -23.88
CA THR A 207 -29.71 -20.58 -24.17
C THR A 207 -29.95 -21.46 -22.95
N GLU A 208 -29.05 -21.44 -21.98
CA GLU A 208 -29.18 -22.07 -20.68
C GLU A 208 -29.82 -21.03 -19.76
N LYS A 209 -31.15 -21.04 -19.60
CA LYS A 209 -31.80 -20.18 -18.60
C LYS A 209 -31.08 -20.34 -17.25
N LEU A 210 -30.55 -19.23 -16.71
CA LEU A 210 -29.91 -19.15 -15.38
C LEU A 210 -30.83 -19.61 -14.26
#